data_AF-A0A363NZT4-F1
#
_entry.id   AF-A0A363NZT4-F1
#
_cell.length_a   1.000
_cell.length_b   1.000
_cell.length_c   1.000
_cell.angle_alpha   90.00
_cell.angle_beta   90.00
_cell.angle_gamma   90.00
#
_symmetry.space_group_name_H-M   'P 1'
#
loop_
_entity.id
_entity.type
_entity.pdbx_description
1 polymer ?
#
loop_
_entity_poly.entity_id
_entity_poly.type
_entity_poly.pdbx_seq_one_letter_code
_entity_poly.pdbx_strand_id
1 'polypeptide(L)'
;MEIKFKIETLGHIVSEISSDTKRFKIGHSSDYGDKFQELLNKLFFIYEIVKEKDTTYFPHSTNVLWEDDRVNYSWTIRIDSIDSCINIKIEELSPSNVLYKAVLIQEDIETEELFDAIYQSLEKMLAEFGFVGYKKRWEAGNFPIYEYITLKAAREGVDLRHASCLEEEEWRQKIALKDELDVINMS
;
A
#
# COMPACT_ATOMS: atom_id res chain seq x y z
N MET A 1 -6.77 6.43 11.51
CA MET A 1 -6.59 7.07 10.16
C MET A 1 -7.16 6.15 9.08
N GLU A 2 -7.96 6.67 8.16
CA GLU A 2 -8.55 5.93 7.03
C GLU A 2 -7.86 6.32 5.72
N ILE A 3 -7.45 5.33 4.91
CA ILE A 3 -6.92 5.53 3.56
C ILE A 3 -7.85 4.84 2.56
N LYS A 4 -8.33 5.58 1.57
CA LYS A 4 -9.15 5.09 0.46
C LYS A 4 -8.46 5.30 -0.87
N PHE A 5 -8.29 4.23 -1.63
CA PHE A 5 -7.74 4.30 -2.98
C PHE A 5 -8.87 4.27 -4.01
N LYS A 6 -8.82 5.18 -4.97
CA LYS A 6 -9.82 5.31 -6.03
C LYS A 6 -9.14 5.55 -7.36
N ILE A 7 -9.61 4.89 -8.42
CA ILE A 7 -9.22 5.21 -9.79
C ILE A 7 -10.13 6.32 -10.29
N GLU A 8 -9.57 7.49 -10.60
CA GLU A 8 -10.35 8.61 -11.15
C GLU A 8 -10.42 8.56 -12.68
N THR A 9 -9.31 8.21 -13.33
CA THR A 9 -9.21 8.04 -14.78
C THR A 9 -8.23 6.91 -15.12
N LEU A 10 -8.13 6.55 -16.40
CA LEU A 10 -7.15 5.55 -16.85
C LEU A 10 -5.73 6.00 -16.47
N GLY A 11 -5.06 5.21 -15.62
CA GLY A 11 -3.71 5.51 -15.16
C GLY A 11 -3.63 6.56 -14.04
N HIS A 12 -4.75 7.02 -13.48
CA HIS A 12 -4.75 8.00 -12.39
C HIS A 12 -5.42 7.42 -11.13
N ILE A 13 -4.64 7.29 -10.05
CA ILE A 13 -5.10 6.81 -8.76
C ILE A 13 -5.06 7.97 -7.76
N VAL A 14 -6.13 8.12 -7.00
CA VAL A 14 -6.24 9.05 -5.88
C VAL A 14 -6.30 8.29 -4.57
N SER A 15 -5.45 8.70 -3.63
CA SER A 15 -5.54 8.33 -2.22
C SER A 15 -6.31 9.42 -1.48
N GLU A 16 -7.52 9.10 -1.04
CA GLU A 16 -8.30 9.92 -0.13
C GLU A 16 -7.97 9.53 1.31
N ILE A 17 -7.49 10.48 2.09
CA ILE A 17 -6.94 10.23 3.41
C ILE A 17 -7.77 11.02 4.39
N SER A 18 -8.33 10.31 5.36
CA SER A 18 -9.12 10.87 6.44
C SER A 18 -8.47 10.56 7.77
N SER A 19 -8.29 11.62 8.53
CA SER A 19 -7.66 11.66 9.84
C SER A 19 -8.65 12.34 10.79
N ASP A 20 -8.41 12.25 12.10
CA ASP A 20 -9.27 12.93 13.09
C ASP A 20 -9.24 14.45 12.92
N THR A 21 -8.12 14.96 12.39
CA THR A 21 -7.87 16.40 12.26
C THR A 21 -8.15 16.92 10.86
N LYS A 22 -7.96 16.09 9.83
CA LYS A 22 -8.00 16.55 8.43
C LYS A 22 -8.50 15.47 7.48
N ARG A 23 -9.05 15.94 6.36
CA ARG A 23 -9.33 15.10 5.18
C ARG A 23 -8.73 15.76 3.96
N PHE A 24 -8.05 14.99 3.13
CA PHE A 24 -7.55 15.48 1.85
C PHE A 24 -7.38 14.35 0.86
N LYS A 25 -7.01 14.71 -0.38
CA LYS A 25 -6.84 13.78 -1.48
C LYS A 25 -5.48 14.04 -2.12
N ILE A 26 -4.78 12.96 -2.46
CA ILE A 26 -3.53 12.98 -3.19
C ILE A 26 -3.72 12.16 -4.47
N GLY A 27 -3.55 12.77 -5.63
CA GLY A 27 -3.56 12.09 -6.92
C GLY A 27 -2.16 11.73 -7.39
N HIS A 28 -2.06 10.68 -8.20
CA HIS A 28 -0.83 10.28 -8.87
C HIS A 28 -1.12 9.65 -10.25
N SER A 29 -0.42 10.13 -11.28
CA SER A 29 -0.52 9.62 -12.65
C SER A 29 0.53 8.53 -12.92
N SER A 30 0.18 7.52 -13.70
CA SER A 30 1.08 6.48 -14.20
C SER A 30 2.32 7.00 -14.94
N ASP A 31 2.27 8.23 -15.45
CA ASP A 31 3.37 8.86 -16.18
C ASP A 31 4.61 9.11 -15.31
N TYR A 32 4.44 9.17 -13.98
CA TYR A 32 5.52 9.39 -13.00
C TYR A 32 5.89 8.09 -12.24
N GLY A 33 5.44 6.94 -12.76
CA GLY A 33 5.68 5.61 -12.18
C GLY A 33 4.50 5.08 -11.35
N ASP A 34 4.63 3.86 -10.81
CA ASP A 34 3.58 3.28 -9.96
C ASP A 34 3.81 3.61 -8.47
N LYS A 35 3.60 4.87 -8.09
CA LYS A 35 3.79 5.31 -6.69
C LYS A 35 2.77 4.72 -5.73
N PHE A 36 1.64 4.26 -6.27
CA PHE A 36 0.67 3.49 -5.52
C PHE A 36 1.23 2.12 -5.12
N GLN A 37 1.75 1.34 -6.08
CA GLN A 37 2.43 0.08 -5.77
C GLN A 37 3.65 0.30 -4.87
N GLU A 38 4.43 1.36 -5.09
CA GLU A 38 5.57 1.69 -4.21
C GLU A 38 5.13 1.92 -2.77
N LEU A 39 4.06 2.70 -2.55
CA LEU A 39 3.47 2.92 -1.22
C LEU A 39 3.01 1.62 -0.57
N LEU A 40 2.29 0.79 -1.31
CA LEU A 40 1.81 -0.50 -0.80
C LEU A 40 2.97 -1.43 -0.46
N ASN A 41 3.99 -1.54 -1.32
CA ASN A 41 5.19 -2.34 -1.03
C ASN A 41 5.87 -1.92 0.27
N LYS A 42 5.96 -0.61 0.54
CA LYS A 42 6.56 -0.09 1.78
C LYS A 42 5.71 -0.42 3.01
N LEU A 43 4.39 -0.30 2.90
CA LEU A 43 3.47 -0.67 3.98
C LEU A 43 3.51 -2.17 4.23
N PHE A 44 3.43 -2.99 3.19
CA PHE A 44 3.44 -4.45 3.31
C PHE A 44 4.76 -5.01 3.82
N PHE A 45 5.89 -4.34 3.53
CA PHE A 45 7.14 -4.70 4.20
C PHE A 45 7.01 -4.58 5.73
N ILE A 46 6.39 -3.50 6.23
CA ILE A 46 6.13 -3.33 7.66
C ILE A 46 5.15 -4.39 8.18
N TYR A 47 4.10 -4.68 7.40
CA TYR A 47 3.13 -5.73 7.74
C TYR A 47 3.81 -7.08 7.95
N GLU A 48 4.65 -7.52 7.01
CA GLU A 48 5.32 -8.82 7.08
C GLU A 48 6.29 -8.88 8.26
N ILE A 49 7.15 -7.87 8.48
CA ILE A 49 8.09 -7.91 9.61
C ILE A 49 7.37 -7.93 10.98
N VAL A 50 6.20 -7.27 11.09
CA VAL A 50 5.38 -7.33 12.31
C VAL A 50 4.74 -8.71 12.46
N LYS A 51 4.16 -9.25 11.39
CA LYS A 51 3.52 -10.56 11.36
C LYS A 51 4.49 -11.70 11.68
N GLU A 52 5.70 -11.65 11.12
CA GLU A 52 6.78 -12.62 11.36
C GLU A 52 7.48 -12.41 12.71
N LYS A 53 7.17 -11.30 13.40
CA LYS A 53 7.80 -10.88 14.66
C LYS A 53 9.32 -10.74 14.52
N ASP A 54 9.77 -10.25 13.36
CA ASP A 54 11.20 -10.07 13.09
C ASP A 54 11.72 -8.77 13.71
N THR A 55 12.28 -8.89 14.91
CA THR A 55 12.88 -7.75 15.64
C THR A 55 14.08 -7.10 14.96
N THR A 56 14.70 -7.72 13.95
CA THR A 56 15.96 -7.24 13.36
C THR A 56 15.81 -5.93 12.56
N TYR A 57 14.59 -5.62 12.12
CA TYR A 57 14.30 -4.47 11.28
C TYR A 57 13.94 -3.20 12.06
N PHE A 58 13.89 -3.26 13.40
CA PHE A 58 13.47 -2.14 14.24
C PHE A 58 14.65 -1.34 14.83
N PRO A 59 14.57 0.01 14.86
CA PRO A 59 13.49 0.84 14.31
C PRO A 59 13.53 0.89 12.77
N HIS A 60 12.35 0.88 12.13
CA HIS A 60 12.21 0.96 10.69
C HIS A 60 11.68 2.33 10.24
N SER A 61 12.23 2.87 9.16
CA SER A 61 11.70 4.07 8.49
C SER A 61 11.85 3.97 6.99
N THR A 62 10.80 4.37 6.27
CA THR A 62 10.79 4.41 4.82
C THR A 62 10.04 5.64 4.32
N ASN A 63 10.30 6.04 3.08
CA ASN A 63 9.66 7.20 2.47
C ASN A 63 9.19 6.88 1.05
N VAL A 64 8.08 7.51 0.65
CA VAL A 64 7.54 7.43 -0.72
C VAL A 64 7.20 8.84 -1.18
N LEU A 65 7.77 9.24 -2.31
CA LEU A 65 7.55 10.54 -2.91
C LEU A 65 6.57 10.40 -4.08
N TRP A 66 5.44 11.08 -4.00
CA TRP A 66 4.46 11.21 -5.07
C TRP A 66 4.70 12.55 -5.73
N GLU A 67 5.17 12.53 -6.98
CA GLU A 67 5.54 13.73 -7.73
C GLU A 67 4.44 14.10 -8.72
N ASP A 68 4.14 15.40 -8.81
CA ASP A 68 3.25 16.01 -9.80
C ASP A 68 3.85 17.36 -10.22
N ASP A 69 3.53 17.84 -11.42
CA ASP A 69 3.99 19.13 -11.92
C ASP A 69 3.59 20.32 -11.01
N ARG A 70 2.56 20.17 -10.18
CA ARG A 70 2.00 21.24 -9.34
C ARG A 70 2.41 21.12 -7.88
N VAL A 71 2.30 19.92 -7.30
CA VAL A 71 2.45 19.69 -5.87
C VAL A 71 3.01 18.29 -5.63
N ASN A 72 4.09 18.19 -4.88
CA ASN A 72 4.67 16.91 -4.51
C ASN A 72 4.23 16.52 -3.09
N TYR A 73 4.16 15.22 -2.82
CA TYR A 73 3.79 14.70 -1.51
C TYR A 73 4.81 13.67 -1.04
N SER A 74 5.35 13.86 0.15
CA SER A 74 6.24 12.90 0.80
C SER A 74 5.51 12.18 1.91
N TRP A 75 5.42 10.86 1.78
CA TRP A 75 5.02 9.96 2.84
C TRP A 75 6.27 9.52 3.60
N THR A 76 6.25 9.66 4.91
CA THR A 76 7.22 9.08 5.83
C THR A 76 6.47 8.10 6.72
N ILE A 77 6.91 6.85 6.70
CA ILE A 77 6.30 5.76 7.48
C ILE A 77 7.37 5.23 8.43
N ARG A 78 7.06 5.17 9.72
CA ARG A 78 7.99 4.76 10.77
C ARG A 78 7.33 3.81 11.75
N ILE A 79 8.12 2.90 12.30
CA ILE A 79 7.71 2.02 13.38
C ILE A 79 8.93 1.70 14.25
N ASP A 80 8.79 1.85 15.56
CA ASP A 80 9.92 1.73 16.49
C ASP A 80 10.13 0.32 17.04
N SER A 81 9.06 -0.48 17.14
CA SER A 81 9.09 -1.87 17.58
C SER A 81 7.87 -2.65 17.06
N ILE A 82 7.86 -3.98 17.24
CA ILE A 82 6.76 -4.87 16.80
C ILE A 82 5.41 -4.43 17.37
N ASP A 83 5.38 -4.02 18.64
CA ASP A 83 4.16 -3.66 19.36
C ASP A 83 3.86 -2.14 19.28
N SER A 84 4.63 -1.38 18.50
CA SER A 84 4.44 0.06 18.36
C SER A 84 3.40 0.39 17.28
N CYS A 85 2.72 1.52 17.46
CA CYS A 85 1.96 2.12 16.39
C CYS A 85 2.87 2.53 15.22
N ILE A 86 2.33 2.48 14.00
CA ILE A 86 2.96 3.02 12.81
C ILE A 86 2.76 4.53 12.82
N ASN A 87 3.85 5.29 12.80
CA ASN A 87 3.79 6.73 12.59
C ASN A 87 3.76 7.01 11.08
N ILE A 88 2.66 7.60 10.61
CA ILE A 88 2.52 8.08 9.23
C ILE A 88 2.55 9.59 9.24
N LYS A 89 3.51 10.15 8.50
CA LYS A 89 3.60 11.58 8.25
C LYS A 89 3.51 11.85 6.75
N ILE A 90 2.68 12.82 6.38
CA ILE A 90 2.48 13.24 5.00
C ILE A 90 2.78 14.73 4.91
N GLU A 91 3.70 15.07 4.02
CA GLU A 91 4.16 16.44 3.83
C GLU A 91 3.90 16.88 2.40
N GLU A 92 3.30 18.06 2.24
CA GLU A 92 3.23 18.76 0.98
C GLU A 92 4.55 19.47 0.71
N LEU A 93 5.05 19.32 -0.51
CA LEU A 93 6.29 19.87 -1.01
C LEU A 93 6.02 20.67 -2.28
N SER A 94 6.82 21.71 -2.51
CA SER A 94 6.75 22.50 -3.73
C SER A 94 7.75 21.97 -4.76
N PRO A 95 7.34 21.73 -6.01
CA PRO A 95 8.27 21.36 -7.09
C PRO A 95 9.31 22.44 -7.38
N SER A 96 8.99 23.72 -7.10
CA SER A 96 9.83 24.87 -7.44
C SER A 96 10.50 25.54 -6.23
N ASN A 97 10.09 25.20 -5.00
CA ASN A 97 10.68 25.74 -3.78
C ASN A 97 11.07 24.60 -2.82
N VAL A 98 12.35 24.23 -2.85
CA VAL A 98 12.92 23.18 -2.01
C VAL A 98 12.83 23.44 -0.49
N LEU A 99 12.57 24.69 -0.09
CA LEU A 99 12.40 25.06 1.33
C LEU A 99 10.95 24.96 1.79
N TYR A 100 9.99 24.89 0.86
CA TYR A 100 8.58 24.77 1.23
C TYR A 100 8.29 23.34 1.69
N LYS A 101 7.73 23.24 2.90
CA LYS A 101 7.29 22.00 3.51
C LYS A 101 6.11 22.27 4.43
N ALA A 102 4.96 21.66 4.16
CA ALA A 102 3.78 21.76 5.02
C ALA A 102 3.35 20.36 5.49
N VAL A 103 3.28 20.15 6.80
CA VAL A 103 2.80 18.88 7.36
C VAL A 103 1.28 18.81 7.20
N LEU A 104 0.83 17.89 6.35
CA LEU A 104 -0.58 17.64 6.12
C LEU A 104 -1.13 16.72 7.21
N ILE A 105 -0.54 15.54 7.37
CA ILE A 105 -0.86 14.55 8.40
C ILE A 105 0.39 14.16 9.16
N GLN A 106 0.22 13.90 10.46
CA GLN A 106 1.19 13.21 11.28
C GLN A 106 0.43 12.49 12.40
N GLU A 107 0.27 11.18 12.28
CA GLU A 107 -0.54 10.37 13.19
C GLU A 107 0.15 9.04 13.48
N ASP A 108 -0.07 8.55 14.70
CA ASP A 108 0.26 7.19 15.10
C ASP A 108 -0.99 6.33 14.92
N ILE A 109 -0.87 5.22 14.20
CA ILE A 109 -1.97 4.29 13.92
C ILE A 109 -1.58 2.87 14.30
N GLU A 110 -2.53 2.11 14.86
CA GLU A 110 -2.34 0.69 15.10
C GLU A 110 -2.16 -0.05 13.77
N THR A 111 -1.21 -0.98 13.72
CA THR A 111 -0.93 -1.77 12.51
C THR A 111 -2.20 -2.42 11.98
N GLU A 112 -2.99 -3.07 12.84
CA GLU A 112 -4.25 -3.71 12.46
C GLU A 112 -5.26 -2.71 11.87
N GLU A 113 -5.45 -1.54 12.49
CA GLU A 113 -6.35 -0.49 11.98
C GLU A 113 -5.95 -0.03 10.58
N LEU A 114 -4.65 0.19 10.35
CA LEU A 114 -4.14 0.65 9.07
C LEU A 114 -4.37 -0.39 7.96
N PHE A 115 -4.01 -1.65 8.21
CA PHE A 115 -4.14 -2.70 7.21
C PHE A 115 -5.59 -3.12 6.99
N ASP A 116 -6.46 -2.95 7.99
CA ASP A 116 -7.90 -3.08 7.83
C ASP A 116 -8.47 -2.00 6.91
N ALA A 117 -8.04 -0.75 7.07
CA ALA A 117 -8.45 0.34 6.19
C ALA A 117 -7.97 0.11 4.75
N ILE A 118 -6.73 -0.36 4.58
CA ILE A 118 -6.18 -0.71 3.26
C ILE A 118 -6.98 -1.86 2.63
N TYR A 119 -7.22 -2.94 3.38
CA TYR A 119 -8.02 -4.08 2.91
C TYR A 119 -9.37 -3.63 2.38
N GLN A 120 -10.14 -2.87 3.17
CA GLN A 120 -11.46 -2.41 2.75
C GLN A 120 -11.41 -1.54 1.50
N SER A 121 -10.34 -0.78 1.33
CA SER A 121 -10.15 0.07 0.15
C SER A 121 -9.82 -0.73 -1.10
N LEU A 122 -8.98 -1.77 -0.97
CA LEU A 122 -8.70 -2.70 -2.07
C LEU A 122 -9.95 -3.52 -2.43
N GLU A 123 -10.70 -4.00 -1.44
CA GLU A 123 -11.95 -4.73 -1.64
C GLU A 123 -13.01 -3.89 -2.36
N LYS A 124 -13.20 -2.62 -1.94
CA LYS A 124 -14.10 -1.68 -2.63
C LYS A 124 -13.67 -1.43 -4.07
N MET A 125 -12.37 -1.22 -4.31
CA MET A 125 -11.84 -0.99 -5.65
C MET A 125 -12.04 -2.22 -6.55
N LEU A 126 -11.81 -3.42 -6.02
CA LEU A 126 -12.07 -4.68 -6.72
C LEU A 126 -13.56 -4.85 -7.04
N ALA A 127 -14.45 -4.50 -6.12
CA ALA A 127 -15.90 -4.55 -6.36
C ALA A 127 -16.37 -3.52 -7.40
N GLU A 128 -15.80 -2.31 -7.40
CA GLU A 128 -16.16 -1.23 -8.32
C GLU A 128 -15.64 -1.47 -9.74
N PHE A 129 -14.40 -1.93 -9.88
CA PHE A 129 -13.71 -2.00 -11.17
C PHE A 129 -13.34 -3.41 -11.65
N GLY A 130 -13.58 -4.44 -10.84
CA GLY A 130 -13.09 -5.80 -11.08
C GLY A 130 -11.57 -5.88 -10.95
N PHE A 131 -10.98 -6.94 -11.51
CA PHE A 131 -9.51 -6.99 -11.70
C PHE A 131 -9.12 -5.93 -12.74
N VAL A 132 -8.83 -4.71 -12.27
CA VAL A 132 -8.27 -3.63 -13.07
C VAL A 132 -6.97 -4.13 -13.68
N GLY A 133 -6.91 -4.26 -15.02
CA GLY A 133 -5.64 -4.56 -15.69
C GLY A 133 -5.62 -5.52 -16.88
N TYR A 134 -6.72 -5.84 -17.57
CA TYR A 134 -6.58 -6.39 -18.93
C TYR A 134 -6.17 -5.30 -19.94
N LYS A 135 -5.03 -4.62 -19.72
CA LYS A 135 -4.46 -3.71 -20.73
C LYS A 135 -3.60 -4.52 -21.71
N LYS A 136 -3.76 -4.27 -23.02
CA LYS A 136 -2.90 -4.82 -24.09
C LYS A 136 -1.44 -4.32 -24.03
N ARG A 137 -1.18 -3.23 -23.30
CA ARG A 137 0.15 -2.63 -23.08
C ARG A 137 0.23 -2.16 -21.63
N TRP A 138 1.30 -2.54 -20.94
CA TRP A 138 1.51 -2.22 -19.52
C TRP A 138 1.74 -0.71 -19.36
N GLU A 139 0.91 -0.07 -18.55
CA GLU A 139 1.07 1.28 -18.00
C GLU A 139 0.67 1.19 -16.53
N ALA A 140 1.33 1.93 -15.65
CA ALA A 140 1.26 1.83 -14.18
C ALA A 140 -0.18 1.68 -13.61
N GLY A 141 -0.31 1.02 -12.46
CA GLY A 141 -1.56 0.83 -11.73
C GLY A 141 -2.21 -0.54 -11.92
N ASN A 142 -1.43 -1.62 -11.81
CA ASN A 142 -2.04 -2.95 -11.66
C ASN A 142 -2.79 -3.00 -10.33
N PHE A 143 -3.91 -3.72 -10.29
CA PHE A 143 -4.52 -4.03 -9.00
C PHE A 143 -3.49 -4.81 -8.15
N PRO A 144 -3.22 -4.39 -6.90
CA PRO A 144 -2.20 -4.97 -6.01
C PRO A 144 -2.76 -6.28 -5.45
N ILE A 145 -2.82 -7.29 -6.32
CA ILE A 145 -3.52 -8.55 -6.05
C ILE A 145 -2.86 -9.34 -4.93
N TYR A 146 -1.54 -9.28 -4.83
CA TYR A 146 -0.79 -9.94 -3.77
C TYR A 146 -1.19 -9.36 -2.41
N GLU A 147 -1.13 -8.04 -2.28
CA GLU A 147 -1.49 -7.30 -1.07
C GLU A 147 -2.94 -7.59 -0.65
N TYR A 148 -3.86 -7.56 -1.61
CA TYR A 148 -5.26 -7.88 -1.36
C TYR A 148 -5.45 -9.33 -0.87
N ILE A 149 -4.86 -10.31 -1.56
CA ILE A 149 -4.98 -11.74 -1.20
C ILE A 149 -4.35 -11.99 0.17
N THR A 150 -3.20 -11.39 0.47
CA THR A 150 -2.51 -11.51 1.77
C THR A 150 -3.38 -11.02 2.92
N LEU A 151 -4.02 -9.85 2.78
CA LEU A 151 -4.92 -9.32 3.81
C LEU A 151 -6.21 -10.14 3.93
N LYS A 152 -6.78 -10.59 2.80
CA LYS A 152 -7.97 -11.44 2.83
C LYS A 152 -7.68 -12.77 3.52
N ALA A 153 -6.57 -13.43 3.18
CA ALA A 153 -6.16 -14.69 3.78
C ALA A 153 -5.95 -14.56 5.30
N ALA A 154 -5.30 -13.48 5.74
CA ALA A 154 -5.10 -13.22 7.17
C ALA A 154 -6.43 -13.10 7.94
N ARG A 155 -7.43 -12.45 7.36
CA ARG A 155 -8.78 -12.31 7.93
C ARG A 155 -9.54 -13.64 7.98
N GLU A 156 -9.40 -14.45 6.94
CA GLU A 156 -10.04 -15.77 6.84
C GLU A 156 -9.28 -16.86 7.60
N GLY A 157 -8.14 -16.54 8.24
CA GLY A 157 -7.30 -17.51 8.93
C GLY A 157 -6.66 -18.55 8.00
N VAL A 158 -6.44 -18.19 6.74
CA VAL A 158 -5.82 -19.04 5.71
C VAL A 158 -4.33 -18.76 5.65
N ASP A 159 -3.53 -19.82 5.75
CA ASP A 159 -2.08 -19.74 5.54
C ASP A 159 -1.75 -19.86 4.05
N LEU A 160 -1.18 -18.79 3.47
CA LEU A 160 -0.79 -18.75 2.06
C LEU A 160 0.57 -19.40 1.89
N ARG A 161 0.61 -20.55 1.23
CA ARG A 161 1.88 -21.25 1.02
C ARG A 161 2.59 -20.71 -0.21
N HIS A 162 3.88 -20.46 -0.06
CA HIS A 162 4.76 -20.22 -1.20
C HIS A 162 4.85 -21.49 -2.05
N ALA A 163 4.70 -21.33 -3.36
CA ALA A 163 5.01 -22.36 -4.32
C ALA A 163 6.51 -22.69 -4.24
N SER A 164 6.86 -23.97 -4.30
CA SER A 164 8.26 -24.39 -4.30
C SER A 164 9.01 -23.75 -5.47
N CYS A 165 9.99 -22.91 -5.18
CA CYS A 165 10.92 -22.36 -6.16
C CYS A 165 12.34 -22.84 -5.87
N LEU A 166 13.18 -22.90 -6.91
CA LEU A 166 14.62 -23.10 -6.75
C LEU A 166 15.21 -21.81 -6.12
N GLU A 167 16.29 -21.92 -5.33
CA GLU A 167 16.94 -20.76 -4.68
C GLU A 167 17.30 -19.64 -5.68
N GLU A 168 17.70 -19.98 -6.91
CA GLU A 168 18.02 -19.01 -7.97
C GLU A 168 16.80 -18.21 -8.49
N GLU A 169 15.59 -18.60 -8.09
CA GLU A 169 14.32 -17.99 -8.48
C GLU A 169 13.54 -17.40 -7.28
N GLU A 170 14.18 -17.11 -6.15
CA GLU A 170 13.51 -16.49 -4.98
C GLU A 170 12.77 -15.19 -5.34
N TRP A 171 13.28 -14.40 -6.30
CA TRP A 171 12.59 -13.21 -6.80
C TRP A 171 11.27 -13.52 -7.55
N ARG A 172 11.02 -14.79 -7.88
CA ARG A 172 9.78 -15.33 -8.46
C ARG A 172 8.92 -16.05 -7.43
N GLN A 173 9.15 -15.85 -6.12
CA GLN A 173 8.28 -16.38 -5.09
C GLN A 173 6.82 -16.04 -5.44
N LYS A 174 6.01 -17.11 -5.56
CA LYS A 174 4.60 -17.05 -5.91
C LYS A 174 3.83 -17.76 -4.82
N ILE A 175 2.62 -17.31 -4.55
CA ILE A 175 1.68 -18.07 -3.75
C ILE A 175 1.20 -19.28 -4.58
N ALA A 176 0.96 -20.41 -3.91
CA ALA A 176 0.37 -21.56 -4.56
C ALA A 176 -1.00 -21.19 -5.14
N LEU A 177 -1.20 -21.39 -6.45
CA LEU A 177 -2.43 -21.00 -7.16
C LEU A 177 -3.72 -21.51 -6.49
N LYS A 178 -3.66 -22.70 -5.90
CA LYS A 178 -4.80 -23.26 -5.18
C LYS A 178 -5.17 -22.38 -3.98
N ASP A 179 -4.20 -21.94 -3.21
CA ASP A 179 -4.41 -21.12 -2.01
C ASP A 179 -4.93 -19.73 -2.42
N GLU A 180 -4.42 -19.15 -3.52
CA GLU A 180 -4.94 -17.90 -4.10
C GLU A 180 -6.42 -18.03 -4.49
N LEU A 181 -6.77 -19.09 -5.23
CA LEU A 181 -8.14 -19.34 -5.70
C LEU A 181 -9.10 -19.65 -4.55
N ASP A 182 -8.65 -20.40 -3.54
CA ASP A 182 -9.44 -20.70 -2.36
C ASP A 182 -9.81 -19.40 -1.63
N VAL A 183 -8.85 -18.48 -1.44
CA VAL A 183 -9.08 -17.16 -0.82
C VAL A 183 -9.96 -16.26 -1.68
N ILE A 184 -9.76 -16.22 -3.00
CA ILE A 184 -10.60 -15.42 -3.91
C ILE A 184 -12.07 -15.87 -3.85
N ASN A 185 -12.32 -17.18 -3.81
CA ASN A 185 -13.66 -17.75 -3.85
C ASN A 185 -14.40 -17.74 -2.50
N MET A 186 -13.74 -17.38 -1.40
CA MET A 186 -14.38 -17.18 -0.10
C MET A 186 -15.33 -15.99 -0.16
N SER A 187 -16.55 -16.18 0.36
CA SER A 187 -17.70 -15.26 0.28
C SER A 187 -17.81 -14.38 1.50
#